data_AF-C7GFS4-F1
#
_entry.id   AF-C7GFS4-F1
#
_cell.length_a   1.000
_cell.length_b   1.000
_cell.length_c   1.000
_cell.angle_alpha   90.00
_cell.angle_beta   90.00
_cell.angle_gamma   90.00
#
_symmetry.space_group_name_H-M   'P 1'
#
loop_
_entity.id
_entity.type
_entity.pdbx_description
1 polymer ?
#
loop_
_entity_poly.entity_id
_entity_poly.type
_entity_poly.pdbx_seq_one_letter_code
_entity_poly.pdbx_strand_id
1 'polypeptide(L)' 'TPIYEEQFHDHSYGFRPNRCAQQAILTALDMMNDGNDWIVDIDLEKFFDTVNHDKLMTIIGRTIKDGDVISIVRKYL' A
#
# COMPACT_ATOMS: atom_id res chain seq x y z
N THR A 1 -1.28 -18.27 -1.81
CA THR A 1 -1.33 -16.98 -1.08
C THR A 1 -1.43 -15.86 -2.10
N PRO A 2 -2.11 -14.74 -1.84
CA PRO A 2 -2.12 -13.61 -2.77
C PRO A 2 -0.69 -13.12 -3.02
N ILE A 3 -0.31 -12.94 -4.29
CA ILE A 3 1.09 -12.67 -4.72
C ILE A 3 1.71 -11.43 -4.03
N TYR A 4 0.89 -10.41 -3.75
CA TYR A 4 1.34 -9.17 -3.12
C TYR A 4 1.25 -9.19 -1.59
N GLU A 5 0.48 -10.10 -0.97
CA GLU A 5 0.37 -10.17 0.49
C GLU A 5 1.71 -10.52 1.15
N GLU A 6 2.51 -11.35 0.50
CA GLU A 6 3.85 -11.74 0.95
C GLU A 6 4.88 -10.61 0.85
N GLN A 7 4.56 -9.54 0.11
CA GLN A 7 5.46 -8.40 -0.12
C GLN A 7 5.08 -7.17 0.72
N PHE A 8 3.88 -7.13 1.29
CA PHE A 8 3.44 -5.99 2.09
C PHE A 8 4.12 -5.97 3.45
N HIS A 9 4.51 -4.77 3.88
CA HIS A 9 5.06 -4.55 5.21
C HIS A 9 4.05 -4.85 6.31
N ASP A 10 4.52 -5.28 7.48
CA ASP A 10 3.65 -5.62 8.61
C ASP A 10 2.89 -4.43 9.19
N HIS A 11 3.42 -3.21 9.02
CA HIS A 11 2.74 -1.96 9.40
C HIS A 11 1.86 -1.37 8.28
N SER A 12 1.56 -2.15 7.23
CA SER A 12 0.55 -1.77 6.23
C SER A 12 -0.80 -2.37 6.60
N TYR A 13 -1.79 -1.52 6.91
CA TYR A 13 -3.11 -1.94 7.41
C TYR A 13 -4.28 -1.65 6.46
N GLY A 14 -4.09 -0.76 5.48
CA GLY A 14 -5.16 -0.35 4.57
C GLY A 14 -5.52 -1.43 3.54
N PHE A 15 -6.82 -1.71 3.37
CA PHE A 15 -7.37 -2.58 2.32
C PHE A 15 -6.78 -4.00 2.25
N ARG A 16 -6.27 -4.52 3.37
CA ARG A 16 -5.66 -5.86 3.44
C ARG A 16 -6.56 -6.86 4.17
N PRO A 17 -6.55 -8.14 3.79
CA PRO A 17 -7.30 -9.18 4.48
C PRO A 17 -6.83 -9.29 5.94
N ASN A 18 -7.78 -9.45 6.87
CA ASN A 18 -7.54 -9.55 8.30
C ASN A 18 -6.83 -8.34 8.94
N ARG A 19 -6.83 -7.18 8.27
CA ARG A 19 -6.29 -5.93 8.83
C ARG A 19 -7.35 -4.83 8.86
N CYS A 20 -7.28 -3.97 9.88
CA CYS A 20 -8.22 -2.87 10.06
C CYS A 20 -7.56 -1.60 10.62
N ALA A 21 -8.26 -0.47 10.51
CA ALA A 21 -7.78 0.83 10.99
C ALA A 21 -7.44 0.82 12.50
N GLN A 22 -8.18 0.05 13.30
CA GLN A 22 -7.92 -0.05 14.74
C GLN A 22 -6.51 -0.61 15.03
N GLN A 23 -6.04 -1.59 14.25
CA GLN A 23 -4.69 -2.13 14.43
C GLN A 23 -3.61 -1.09 14.12
N ALA A 24 -3.84 -0.23 13.13
CA ALA A 24 -2.91 0.86 12.81
C ALA A 24 -2.80 1.85 13.99
N ILE A 25 -3.93 2.21 14.61
CA ILE A 25 -3.96 3.09 15.78
C ILE A 25 -3.23 2.44 16.96
N LEU A 26 -3.46 1.15 17.23
CA LEU A 26 -2.79 0.44 18.32
C LEU A 26 -1.27 0.43 18.14
N THR A 27 -0.79 0.12 16.94
CA THR A 27 0.66 0.16 16.66
C THR A 27 1.23 1.57 16.75
N ALA A 28 0.51 2.60 16.28
CA ALA A 28 0.95 3.98 16.44
C ALA A 28 1.05 4.39 17.92
N LEU A 29 0.07 4.03 18.74
CA LEU A 29 0.09 4.29 20.18
C LEU A 29 1.26 3.59 20.89
N ASP A 30 1.57 2.35 20.51
CA ASP A 30 2.71 1.60 21.05
C ASP A 30 4.03 2.33 20.74
N MET A 31 4.22 2.75 19.48
CA MET A 31 5.41 3.51 19.07
C MET A 31 5.53 4.87 19.77
N MET A 32 4.41 5.54 20.05
CA MET A 32 4.40 6.78 20.83
C MET A 32 4.78 6.52 22.30
N ASN A 33 4.23 5.47 22.92
CA ASN A 33 4.56 5.10 24.30
C ASN A 33 6.02 4.68 24.48
N ASP A 34 6.68 4.20 23.43
CA ASP A 34 8.11 3.90 23.39
C ASP A 34 9.01 5.16 23.30
N GLY A 35 8.42 6.36 23.32
CA GLY A 35 9.13 7.65 23.33
C GLY A 35 9.23 8.34 21.97
N ASN A 36 8.53 7.86 20.95
CA ASN A 36 8.43 8.54 19.66
C ASN A 36 7.23 9.50 19.64
N ASP A 37 7.33 10.58 20.41
CA ASP A 37 6.23 11.54 20.60
C ASP A 37 6.00 12.48 19.41
N TRP A 38 6.87 12.44 18.41
CA TRP A 38 6.79 13.30 17.22
C TRP A 38 6.17 12.55 16.05
N ILE A 39 4.97 12.99 15.65
CA ILE A 39 4.25 12.45 14.49
C ILE A 39 4.64 13.26 13.25
N VAL A 40 5.04 12.55 12.20
CA VAL A 40 5.19 13.11 10.85
C VAL A 40 3.98 12.67 10.04
N ASP A 41 3.00 13.55 9.94
CA ASP A 41 1.79 13.30 9.15
C ASP A 41 2.04 13.67 7.68
N ILE A 42 2.03 12.66 6.81
CA ILE A 42 2.22 12.81 5.37
C ILE A 42 0.99 12.23 4.69
N ASP A 43 0.18 13.09 4.10
CA ASP A 43 -0.95 12.69 3.27
C ASP A 43 -0.65 12.95 1.79
N LEU A 44 -1.10 12.03 0.94
CA LEU A 44 -0.97 12.14 -0.51
C LEU A 44 -2.33 12.49 -1.10
N GLU A 45 -2.48 13.73 -1.55
CA GLU A 45 -3.73 14.15 -2.20
C GLU A 45 -3.96 13.34 -3.49
N LYS A 46 -5.13 12.70 -3.57
CA LYS A 46 -5.63 11.98 -4.75
C LYS A 46 -4.56 11.08 -5.37
N PHE A 47 -4.07 10.11 -4.59
CA PHE A 47 -3.06 9.15 -5.04
C PHE A 47 -3.34 8.58 -6.44
N PHE A 48 -4.59 8.21 -6.74
CA PHE A 48 -4.96 7.66 -8.04
C PHE A 48 -4.95 8.68 -9.19
N ASP A 49 -5.20 9.97 -8.92
CA ASP A 49 -5.19 11.01 -9.96
C ASP A 49 -3.76 11.54 -10.22
N THR A 50 -2.89 11.47 -9.21
CA THR A 50 -1.53 12.05 -9.27
C THR A 50 -0.44 11.02 -9.56
N VAL A 51 -0.74 9.72 -9.41
CA VAL A 51 0.24 8.65 -9.68
C VAL A 51 0.51 8.53 -11.17
N ASN A 52 1.78 8.42 -11.55
CA ASN A 52 2.15 8.14 -12.93
C ASN A 52 1.80 6.68 -13.27
N HIS A 53 0.84 6.49 -14.18
CA HIS A 53 0.34 5.16 -14.54
C HIS A 53 1.45 4.26 -15.14
N ASP A 54 2.37 4.81 -15.95
CA ASP A 54 3.47 4.01 -16.50
C ASP A 54 4.44 3.52 -15.42
N LYS A 55 4.71 4.36 -14.41
CA LYS A 55 5.53 3.98 -13.26
C LYS A 55 4.83 2.89 -12.43
N LEU A 56 3.53 3.02 -12.18
CA LEU A 56 2.74 2.01 -11.47
C LEU A 56 2.73 0.67 -12.23
N MET A 57 2.47 0.71 -13.54
CA MET A 57 2.48 -0.50 -14.38
C MET A 57 3.86 -1.16 -14.44
N THR A 58 4.94 -0.37 -14.43
CA THR A 58 6.31 -0.90 -14.38
C THR A 58 6.56 -1.66 -13.08
N ILE A 59 6.06 -1.15 -11.95
CA ILE A 59 6.18 -1.83 -10.65
C ILE A 59 5.38 -3.13 -10.66
N ILE A 60 4.13 -3.09 -11.13
CA ILE A 60 3.27 -4.28 -11.24
C ILE A 60 3.91 -5.34 -12.15
N GLY A 61 4.49 -4.93 -13.28
CA GLY A 61 5.16 -5.82 -14.24
C GLY A 61 6.46 -6.47 -13.73
N ARG A 62 7.02 -5.99 -12.61
CA ARG A 62 8.14 -6.68 -11.95
C ARG A 62 7.68 -8.00 -11.35
N THR A 63 6.49 -8.00 -10.76
CA THR A 63 5.91 -9.14 -10.04
C THR A 63 5.01 -9.98 -10.93
N ILE A 64 4.07 -9.37 -11.65
CA ILE A 64 3.19 -10.07 -12.58
C ILE A 64 3.85 -10.08 -13.96
N LYS A 65 4.06 -11.28 -14.55
CA LYS A 65 4.63 -11.44 -15.90
C LYS A 65 3.58 -11.63 -16.99
N ASP A 66 2.32 -11.78 -16.59
CA ASP A 66 1.20 -11.93 -17.51
C ASP A 66 0.84 -10.57 -18.14
N GLY A 67 1.04 -10.47 -19.46
CA GLY A 67 0.76 -9.26 -20.24
C GLY A 67 -0.72 -8.94 -20.35
N ASP A 68 -1.60 -9.94 -20.30
CA ASP A 68 -3.05 -9.75 -20.41
C ASP A 68 -3.60 -9.12 -19.13
N VAL A 69 -3.11 -9.58 -17.97
CA VAL A 69 -3.43 -9.01 -16.66
C VAL A 69 -2.94 -7.56 -16.56
N ILE A 70 -1.72 -7.27 -17.01
CA ILE A 70 -1.18 -5.91 -17.05
C ILE A 70 -2.05 -5.01 -17.95
N SER A 71 -2.46 -5.51 -19.11
CA SER A 71 -3.29 -4.77 -20.06
C SER A 71 -4.66 -4.40 -19.48
N ILE A 72 -5.32 -5.34 -18.79
CA ILE A 72 -6.64 -5.05 -18.20
C ILE A 72 -6.52 -4.11 -17.00
N VAL A 73 -5.50 -4.26 -16.14
CA VAL A 73 -5.28 -3.37 -15.00
C VAL A 73 -5.01 -1.94 -15.47
N ARG A 74 -4.21 -1.77 -16.53
CA ARG A 74 -3.97 -0.44 -17.15
C ARG A 74 -5.25 0.22 -17.67
N LYS A 75 -6.26 -0.54 -18.09
CA LYS A 75 -7.53 0.00 -18.59
C LYS A 75 -8.49 0.43 -17.47
N TYR A 76 -8.33 -0.11 -16.27
CA TYR A 76 -9.12 0.26 -15.10
C TYR A 76 -8.53 1.46 -14.33
N LEU A 77 -7.25 1.75 -14.55
CA LEU A 77 -6.53 2.93 -14.05
C LEU A 77 -6.76 4.12 -14.99
#